data_AF-A0A8J3JVX5-F1
#
_entry.id   AF-A0A8J3JVX5-F1
#
_cell.length_a   1.000
_cell.length_b   1.000
_cell.length_c   1.000
_cell.angle_alpha   90.00
_cell.angle_beta   90.00
_cell.angle_gamma   90.00
#
_symmetry.space_group_name_H-M   'P 1'
#
loop_
_entity.id
_entity.type
_entity.pdbx_description
1 polymer ?
#
loop_
_entity_poly.entity_id
_entity_poly.type
_entity_poly.pdbx_seq_one_letter_code
_entity_poly.pdbx_strand_id
1 'polypeptide(L)'
;MGLATSAHDRNDAEQASTAFNGAALLASDCGDADLAAHWCRWHANLYLTKPKIDARGIRYALEPVVNLARLLTRAGDGSSAHRLLTNLHHAVTTRTAASIGGVDIPADRWDPDIAHHPELLDWLQRVLLTDGTRALVTAGQWQRAAEHAHQRQGITDQLHEGRQVAILAATLNDDPGQATELLLATRPHEDWERSIQAVLQAMCNPLGRKDLRRTILGVIARQQPTTGQGLAVYRTRLGLTAIDLALPALDADSHRYYQQLCDEALADQDGHAIVDLLRHPLAPSDTDHPLHEFRRACGLGRGELPVDQRTQLRAALHQAARAIADDVPSQAASHWAAFDPT
;
A
#
# COMPACT_ATOMS: atom_id res chain seq x y z
N MET A 1 -11.52 2.42 19.64
CA MET A 1 -12.53 3.16 20.42
C MET A 1 -12.09 4.57 20.79
N GLY A 2 -10.93 4.77 21.43
CA GLY A 2 -10.51 6.12 21.90
C GLY A 2 -10.48 7.23 20.85
N LEU A 3 -10.06 6.94 19.60
CA LEU A 3 -10.04 7.92 18.51
C LEU A 3 -11.44 8.38 18.06
N ALA A 4 -12.41 7.46 17.94
CA ALA A 4 -13.76 7.82 17.50
C ALA A 4 -14.53 8.61 18.56
N THR A 5 -14.37 8.24 19.83
CA THR A 5 -14.96 8.97 20.96
C THR A 5 -14.32 10.36 21.08
N SER A 6 -12.99 10.46 21.02
CA SER A 6 -12.29 11.75 21.01
C SER A 6 -12.67 12.63 19.81
N ALA A 7 -12.85 12.03 18.62
CA ALA A 7 -13.30 12.75 17.43
C ALA A 7 -14.70 13.32 17.62
N HIS A 8 -15.64 12.55 18.17
CA HIS A 8 -16.99 13.01 18.44
C HIS A 8 -17.02 14.12 19.50
N ASP A 9 -16.33 13.91 20.63
CA ASP A 9 -16.31 14.87 21.74
C ASP A 9 -15.68 16.22 21.35
N ARG A 10 -14.76 16.21 20.38
CA ARG A 10 -14.01 17.40 19.91
C ARG A 10 -14.47 17.92 18.54
N ASN A 11 -15.47 17.27 17.92
CA ASN A 11 -15.88 17.51 16.55
C ASN A 11 -14.70 17.54 15.55
N ASP A 12 -13.77 16.58 15.69
CA ASP A 12 -12.52 16.52 14.96
C ASP A 12 -12.63 15.59 13.73
N ALA A 13 -12.84 16.20 12.57
CA ALA A 13 -12.99 15.52 11.29
C ALA A 13 -11.72 14.75 10.85
N GLU A 14 -10.53 15.14 11.31
CA GLU A 14 -9.27 14.44 11.02
C GLU A 14 -9.17 13.15 11.82
N GLN A 15 -9.49 13.19 13.11
CA GLN A 15 -9.56 11.99 13.95
C GLN A 15 -10.66 11.05 13.49
N ALA A 16 -11.81 11.58 13.06
CA ALA A 16 -12.88 10.78 12.48
C ALA A 16 -12.42 10.07 11.21
N SER A 17 -11.75 10.78 10.29
CA SER A 17 -11.17 10.19 9.08
C SER A 17 -10.10 9.14 9.41
N THR A 18 -9.30 9.37 10.44
CA THR A 18 -8.31 8.39 10.94
C THR A 18 -8.99 7.12 11.45
N ALA A 19 -10.12 7.24 12.16
CA ALA A 19 -10.89 6.08 12.63
C ALA A 19 -11.46 5.26 11.46
N PHE A 20 -11.99 5.90 10.43
CA PHE A 20 -12.45 5.23 9.21
C PHE A 20 -11.32 4.49 8.50
N ASN A 21 -10.19 5.17 8.27
CA ASN A 21 -9.02 4.55 7.62
C ASN A 21 -8.50 3.34 8.41
N GLY A 22 -8.41 3.47 9.74
CA GLY A 22 -7.98 2.37 10.62
C GLY A 22 -8.94 1.18 10.59
N ALA A 23 -10.26 1.42 10.60
CA ALA A 23 -11.23 0.34 10.50
C ALA A 23 -11.16 -0.39 9.15
N ALA A 24 -11.10 0.35 8.04
CA ALA A 24 -10.96 -0.24 6.70
C ALA A 24 -9.65 -1.04 6.57
N LEU A 25 -8.56 -0.55 7.15
CA LEU A 25 -7.28 -1.27 7.19
C LEU A 25 -7.41 -2.59 7.99
N LEU A 26 -8.00 -2.56 9.19
CA LEU A 26 -8.21 -3.76 10.00
C LEU A 26 -9.07 -4.81 9.29
N ALA A 27 -10.15 -4.39 8.62
CA ALA A 27 -10.97 -5.30 7.81
C ALA A 27 -10.14 -5.90 6.66
N SER A 28 -9.38 -5.08 5.93
CA SER A 28 -8.48 -5.55 4.87
C SER A 28 -7.43 -6.53 5.39
N ASP A 29 -6.87 -6.28 6.56
CA ASP A 29 -5.84 -7.12 7.18
C ASP A 29 -6.41 -8.48 7.63
N CYS A 30 -7.66 -8.49 8.09
CA CYS A 30 -8.40 -9.72 8.36
C CYS A 30 -8.78 -10.48 7.07
N GLY A 31 -8.65 -9.88 5.90
CA GLY A 31 -9.04 -10.46 4.61
C GLY A 31 -10.48 -10.14 4.19
N ASP A 32 -11.19 -9.29 4.92
CA ASP A 32 -12.56 -8.87 4.63
C ASP A 32 -12.56 -7.66 3.67
N ALA A 33 -12.22 -7.93 2.41
CA ALA A 33 -12.05 -6.91 1.38
C ALA A 33 -13.35 -6.14 1.09
N ASP A 34 -14.49 -6.81 1.15
CA ASP A 34 -15.80 -6.20 0.88
C ASP A 34 -16.18 -5.21 1.98
N LEU A 35 -16.00 -5.58 3.25
CA LEU A 35 -16.23 -4.68 4.37
C LEU A 35 -15.26 -3.49 4.35
N ALA A 36 -13.97 -3.73 4.05
CA ALA A 36 -12.99 -2.66 3.91
C ALA A 36 -13.40 -1.66 2.81
N ALA A 37 -13.77 -2.17 1.63
CA ALA A 37 -14.22 -1.35 0.52
C ALA A 37 -15.52 -0.60 0.83
N HIS A 38 -16.43 -1.25 1.56
CA HIS A 38 -17.66 -0.65 2.04
C HIS A 38 -17.39 0.54 2.97
N TRP A 39 -16.53 0.39 3.97
CA TRP A 39 -16.17 1.49 4.87
C TRP A 39 -15.42 2.63 4.16
N CYS A 40 -14.58 2.33 3.16
CA CYS A 40 -14.00 3.37 2.31
C CYS A 40 -15.05 4.17 1.54
N ARG A 41 -16.04 3.50 0.93
CA ARG A 41 -17.14 4.17 0.22
C ARG A 41 -17.99 5.01 1.16
N TRP A 42 -18.33 4.48 2.34
CA TRP A 42 -19.07 5.23 3.35
C TRP A 42 -18.33 6.49 3.77
N HIS A 43 -17.04 6.38 4.08
CA HIS A 43 -16.20 7.52 4.45
C HIS A 43 -16.16 8.60 3.37
N ALA A 44 -15.94 8.24 2.11
CA ALA A 44 -15.95 9.20 1.01
C ALA A 44 -17.30 9.94 0.89
N ASN A 45 -18.41 9.19 0.96
CA ASN A 45 -19.75 9.74 0.82
C ASN A 45 -20.14 10.71 1.95
N LEU A 46 -19.58 10.56 3.16
CA LEU A 46 -19.81 11.52 4.26
C LEU A 46 -19.37 12.95 3.90
N TYR A 47 -18.30 13.09 3.10
CA TYR A 47 -17.82 14.38 2.64
C TYR A 47 -18.47 14.81 1.33
N LEU A 48 -18.61 13.91 0.36
CA LEU A 48 -19.10 14.24 -0.99
C LEU A 48 -20.58 14.65 -1.02
N THR A 49 -21.35 14.27 0.00
CA THR A 49 -22.76 14.66 0.14
C THR A 49 -22.95 16.02 0.81
N LYS A 50 -21.88 16.66 1.28
CA LYS A 50 -21.96 18.00 1.89
C LYS A 50 -22.33 19.05 0.84
N PRO A 51 -23.24 20.01 1.15
CA PRO A 51 -23.59 21.09 0.22
C PRO A 51 -22.42 22.01 -0.13
N LYS A 52 -21.47 22.16 0.80
CA LYS A 52 -20.23 22.90 0.63
C LYS A 52 -19.09 22.04 1.17
N ILE A 53 -17.99 22.00 0.42
CA ILE A 53 -16.79 21.25 0.76
C ILE A 53 -15.58 22.12 0.46
N ASP A 54 -14.67 22.22 1.42
CA ASP A 54 -13.40 22.93 1.27
C ASP A 54 -12.33 22.01 0.69
N ALA A 55 -11.13 22.54 0.40
CA ALA A 55 -10.04 21.76 -0.21
C ALA A 55 -9.63 20.57 0.68
N ARG A 56 -9.65 20.76 2.00
CA ARG A 56 -9.34 19.71 2.98
C ARG A 56 -10.41 18.62 2.99
N GLY A 57 -11.68 19.00 2.97
CA GLY A 57 -12.80 18.08 2.86
C GLY A 57 -12.77 17.28 1.56
N ILE A 58 -12.41 17.90 0.43
CA ILE A 58 -12.21 17.17 -0.84
C ILE A 58 -11.09 16.14 -0.69
N ARG A 59 -9.96 16.51 -0.08
CA ARG A 59 -8.87 15.55 0.17
C ARG A 59 -9.35 14.37 1.04
N TYR A 60 -10.07 14.63 2.12
CA TYR A 60 -10.65 13.58 2.96
C TYR A 60 -11.71 12.72 2.25
N ALA A 61 -12.42 13.29 1.27
CA ALA A 61 -13.34 12.53 0.43
C ALA A 61 -12.60 11.60 -0.55
N LEU A 62 -11.45 12.03 -1.07
CA LEU A 62 -10.72 11.32 -2.12
C LEU A 62 -9.74 10.27 -1.59
N GLU A 63 -9.18 10.46 -0.40
CA GLU A 63 -8.27 9.49 0.22
C GLU A 63 -8.88 8.08 0.36
N PRO A 64 -10.15 7.90 0.76
CA PRO A 64 -10.79 6.59 0.78
C PRO A 64 -10.96 5.98 -0.60
N VAL A 65 -11.13 6.79 -1.64
CA VAL A 65 -11.21 6.33 -3.04
C VAL A 65 -9.83 5.82 -3.51
N VAL A 66 -8.75 6.48 -3.09
CA VAL A 66 -7.38 5.97 -3.29
C VAL A 66 -7.18 4.65 -2.54
N ASN A 67 -7.72 4.52 -1.33
CA ASN A 67 -7.66 3.27 -0.58
C ASN A 67 -8.38 2.11 -1.29
N LEU A 68 -9.46 2.36 -2.03
CA LEU A 68 -10.08 1.33 -2.89
C LEU A 68 -9.09 0.80 -3.94
N ALA A 69 -8.28 1.66 -4.55
CA ALA A 69 -7.22 1.19 -5.46
C ALA A 69 -6.15 0.38 -4.73
N ARG A 70 -5.78 0.76 -3.49
CA ARG A 70 -4.84 -0.02 -2.67
C ARG A 70 -5.39 -1.39 -2.30
N LEU A 71 -6.70 -1.52 -2.04
CA LEU A 71 -7.36 -2.81 -1.84
C LEU A 71 -7.28 -3.68 -3.10
N LEU A 72 -7.55 -3.11 -4.29
CA LEU A 72 -7.40 -3.81 -5.57
C LEU A 72 -5.96 -4.29 -5.79
N THR A 73 -4.97 -3.43 -5.53
CA THR A 73 -3.55 -3.80 -5.60
C THR A 73 -3.22 -4.94 -4.63
N ARG A 74 -3.71 -4.91 -3.38
CA ARG A 74 -3.51 -6.01 -2.41
C ARG A 74 -4.14 -7.33 -2.84
N ALA A 75 -5.27 -7.27 -3.57
CA ALA A 75 -5.93 -8.42 -4.15
C ALA A 75 -5.27 -8.93 -5.45
N GLY A 76 -4.20 -8.27 -5.92
CA GLY A 76 -3.51 -8.61 -7.17
C GLY A 76 -4.13 -7.99 -8.43
N ASP A 77 -5.24 -7.25 -8.33
CA ASP A 77 -5.87 -6.57 -9.47
C ASP A 77 -5.26 -5.17 -9.69
N GLY A 78 -3.97 -5.18 -10.05
CA GLY A 78 -3.22 -3.97 -10.37
C GLY A 78 -3.77 -3.20 -11.57
N SER A 79 -4.38 -3.89 -12.55
CA SER A 79 -4.94 -3.23 -13.74
C SER A 79 -6.14 -2.38 -13.40
N SER A 80 -7.07 -2.90 -12.58
CA SER A 80 -8.21 -2.13 -12.12
C SER A 80 -7.80 -1.01 -11.16
N ALA A 81 -6.83 -1.26 -10.28
CA ALA A 81 -6.27 -0.24 -9.39
C ALA A 81 -5.71 0.96 -10.17
N HIS A 82 -4.87 0.72 -11.18
CA HIS A 82 -4.29 1.78 -12.00
C HIS A 82 -5.37 2.58 -12.77
N ARG A 83 -6.36 1.88 -13.34
CA ARG A 83 -7.49 2.52 -14.03
C ARG A 83 -8.31 3.41 -13.08
N LEU A 84 -8.59 2.93 -11.86
CA LEU A 84 -9.30 3.70 -10.84
C LEU A 84 -8.54 5.01 -10.53
N LEU A 85 -7.24 4.92 -10.25
CA LEU A 85 -6.41 6.10 -9.93
C LEU A 85 -6.31 7.08 -11.10
N THR A 86 -6.18 6.58 -12.33
CA THR A 86 -6.12 7.41 -13.53
C THR A 86 -7.45 8.13 -13.78
N ASN A 87 -8.57 7.42 -13.62
CA ASN A 87 -9.91 8.01 -13.75
C ASN A 87 -10.15 9.06 -12.67
N LEU A 88 -9.71 8.82 -11.43
CA LEU A 88 -9.84 9.78 -10.34
C LEU A 88 -9.04 11.06 -10.64
N HIS A 89 -7.77 10.91 -11.00
CA HIS A 89 -6.95 12.05 -11.39
C HIS A 89 -7.57 12.81 -12.56
N HIS A 90 -8.03 12.11 -13.61
CA HIS A 90 -8.68 12.71 -14.77
C HIS A 90 -9.95 13.49 -14.37
N ALA A 91 -10.84 12.88 -13.60
CA ALA A 91 -12.09 13.52 -13.16
C ALA A 91 -11.84 14.82 -12.40
N VAL A 92 -10.88 14.81 -11.46
CA VAL A 92 -10.53 15.99 -10.67
C VAL A 92 -9.87 17.08 -11.53
N THR A 93 -8.86 16.71 -12.32
CA THR A 93 -8.12 17.67 -13.18
C THR A 93 -8.96 18.29 -14.29
N THR A 94 -9.92 17.54 -14.84
CA THR A 94 -10.81 18.02 -15.91
C THR A 94 -12.14 18.56 -15.38
N ARG A 95 -12.36 18.49 -14.07
CA ARG A 95 -13.59 18.90 -13.40
C ARG A 95 -14.83 18.24 -14.01
N THR A 96 -14.76 16.93 -14.16
CA THR A 96 -15.84 16.11 -14.70
C THR A 96 -16.43 15.22 -13.61
N ALA A 97 -17.76 15.10 -13.61
CA ALA A 97 -18.43 14.11 -12.77
C ALA A 97 -18.05 12.70 -13.23
N ALA A 98 -17.76 11.81 -12.27
CA ALA A 98 -17.42 10.42 -12.56
C ALA A 98 -17.84 9.48 -11.43
N SER A 99 -18.26 8.26 -11.77
CA SER A 99 -18.47 7.18 -10.79
C SER A 99 -17.22 6.30 -10.74
N ILE A 100 -16.56 6.24 -9.59
CA ILE A 100 -15.24 5.64 -9.42
C ILE A 100 -15.26 4.74 -8.18
N GLY A 101 -15.05 3.44 -8.38
CA GLY A 101 -15.04 2.47 -7.26
C GLY A 101 -16.37 2.38 -6.49
N GLY A 102 -17.49 2.74 -7.14
CA GLY A 102 -18.80 2.84 -6.51
C GLY A 102 -19.00 4.11 -5.67
N VAL A 103 -18.18 5.14 -5.89
CA VAL A 103 -18.33 6.48 -5.31
C VAL A 103 -18.56 7.48 -6.44
N ASP A 104 -19.62 8.28 -6.32
CA ASP A 104 -19.89 9.34 -7.28
C ASP A 104 -19.09 10.59 -6.90
N ILE A 105 -18.17 11.01 -7.76
CA ILE A 105 -17.28 12.16 -7.58
C ILE A 105 -17.86 13.33 -8.39
N PRO A 106 -18.45 14.35 -7.76
CA PRO A 106 -19.07 15.49 -8.44
C PRO A 106 -18.05 16.63 -8.67
N ALA A 107 -16.91 16.33 -9.31
CA ALA A 107 -15.82 17.30 -9.46
C ALA A 107 -16.19 18.52 -10.33
N ASP A 108 -17.22 18.40 -11.15
CA ASP A 108 -17.85 19.48 -11.94
C ASP A 108 -18.56 20.52 -11.07
N ARG A 109 -18.97 20.15 -9.85
CA ARG A 109 -19.71 21.01 -8.91
C ARG A 109 -18.83 21.69 -7.87
N TRP A 110 -17.56 21.30 -7.76
CA TRP A 110 -16.64 21.94 -6.84
C TRP A 110 -16.30 23.36 -7.32
N ASP A 111 -16.15 24.26 -6.35
CA ASP A 111 -15.69 25.62 -6.59
C ASP A 111 -14.37 25.60 -7.40
N PRO A 112 -14.27 26.33 -8.52
CA PRO A 112 -13.04 26.41 -9.32
C PRO A 112 -11.79 26.66 -8.48
N ASP A 113 -11.83 27.57 -7.52
CA ASP A 113 -10.64 27.98 -6.77
C ASP A 113 -10.18 26.87 -5.82
N ILE A 114 -11.14 26.10 -5.31
CA ILE A 114 -10.89 24.95 -4.44
C ILE A 114 -10.42 23.74 -5.27
N ALA A 115 -11.03 23.49 -6.43
CA ALA A 115 -10.68 22.36 -7.29
C ALA A 115 -9.28 22.49 -7.92
N HIS A 116 -8.81 23.72 -8.16
CA HIS A 116 -7.46 23.99 -8.64
C HIS A 116 -6.45 24.24 -7.51
N HIS A 117 -6.80 23.92 -6.27
CA HIS A 117 -5.89 24.10 -5.15
C HIS A 117 -4.59 23.31 -5.38
N PRO A 118 -3.42 23.97 -5.48
CA PRO A 118 -2.18 23.32 -5.91
C PRO A 118 -1.82 22.09 -5.05
N GLU A 119 -2.01 22.18 -3.74
CA GLU A 119 -1.69 21.06 -2.83
C GLU A 119 -2.52 19.79 -3.10
N LEU A 120 -3.77 19.93 -3.55
CA LEU A 120 -4.65 18.81 -3.87
C LEU A 120 -4.17 18.11 -5.14
N LEU A 121 -3.86 18.88 -6.18
CA LEU A 121 -3.38 18.36 -7.46
C LEU A 121 -2.00 17.72 -7.30
N ASP A 122 -1.10 18.36 -6.55
CA ASP A 122 0.21 17.81 -6.18
C ASP A 122 0.09 16.49 -5.43
N TRP A 123 -0.84 16.40 -4.48
CA TRP A 123 -1.10 15.15 -3.76
C TRP A 123 -1.62 14.05 -4.70
N LEU A 124 -2.58 14.34 -5.58
CA LEU A 124 -3.08 13.37 -6.55
C LEU A 124 -2.01 12.93 -7.55
N GLN A 125 -1.13 13.83 -7.98
CA GLN A 125 0.01 13.49 -8.83
C GLN A 125 0.97 12.55 -8.11
N ARG A 126 1.29 12.81 -6.83
CA ARG A 126 2.12 11.91 -6.03
C ARG A 126 1.46 10.54 -5.86
N VAL A 127 0.16 10.48 -5.58
CA VAL A 127 -0.59 9.22 -5.51
C VAL A 127 -0.52 8.47 -6.83
N LEU A 128 -0.75 9.14 -7.96
CA LEU A 128 -0.71 8.50 -9.26
C LEU A 128 0.70 8.02 -9.60
N LEU A 129 1.74 8.76 -9.22
CA LEU A 129 3.14 8.34 -9.37
C LEU A 129 3.41 7.10 -8.51
N THR A 130 3.11 7.09 -7.22
CA THR A 130 3.47 5.98 -6.33
C THR A 130 2.51 4.80 -6.46
N ASP A 131 1.25 4.97 -6.06
CA ASP A 131 0.25 3.90 -6.07
C ASP A 131 -0.07 3.44 -7.50
N GLY A 132 0.00 4.34 -8.50
CA GLY A 132 -0.17 3.95 -9.91
C GLY A 132 0.99 3.12 -10.46
N THR A 133 2.24 3.42 -10.08
CA THR A 133 3.40 2.58 -10.43
C THR A 133 3.26 1.19 -9.80
N ARG A 134 2.91 1.10 -8.51
CA ARG A 134 2.67 -0.18 -7.81
C ARG A 134 1.57 -0.99 -8.46
N ALA A 135 0.49 -0.33 -8.86
CA ALA A 135 -0.62 -0.99 -9.55
C ALA A 135 -0.17 -1.62 -10.88
N LEU A 136 0.62 -0.91 -11.69
CA LEU A 136 1.16 -1.46 -12.94
C LEU A 136 2.16 -2.61 -12.69
N VAL A 137 3.03 -2.48 -11.70
CA VAL A 137 3.95 -3.54 -11.27
C VAL A 137 3.17 -4.78 -10.81
N THR A 138 2.14 -4.60 -10.00
CA THR A 138 1.26 -5.69 -9.51
C THR A 138 0.56 -6.40 -10.67
N ALA A 139 0.22 -5.69 -11.74
CA ALA A 139 -0.34 -6.26 -12.96
C ALA A 139 0.71 -6.93 -13.87
N GLY A 140 1.98 -7.00 -13.47
CA GLY A 140 3.08 -7.53 -14.29
C GLY A 140 3.49 -6.63 -15.46
N GLN A 141 3.01 -5.39 -15.53
CA GLN A 141 3.20 -4.48 -16.66
C GLN A 141 4.43 -3.57 -16.45
N TRP A 142 5.59 -4.18 -16.22
CA TRP A 142 6.83 -3.50 -15.85
C TRP A 142 7.25 -2.38 -16.80
N GLN A 143 7.16 -2.62 -18.11
CA GLN A 143 7.49 -1.59 -19.11
C GLN A 143 6.57 -0.37 -19.00
N ARG A 144 5.25 -0.60 -18.89
CA ARG A 144 4.29 0.49 -18.69
C ARG A 144 4.50 1.20 -17.36
N ALA A 145 4.91 0.48 -16.32
CA ALA A 145 5.23 1.07 -15.02
C ALA A 145 6.44 2.02 -15.12
N ALA A 146 7.50 1.61 -15.84
CA ALA A 146 8.66 2.45 -16.08
C ALA A 146 8.32 3.70 -16.91
N GLU A 147 7.55 3.55 -17.99
CA GLU A 147 7.06 4.67 -18.81
C GLU A 147 6.19 5.63 -17.99
N HIS A 148 5.29 5.08 -17.17
CA HIS A 148 4.41 5.84 -16.29
C HIS A 148 5.18 6.67 -15.27
N ALA A 149 6.21 6.08 -14.64
CA ALA A 149 7.10 6.76 -13.71
C ALA A 149 7.94 7.83 -14.45
N HIS A 150 8.45 7.53 -15.64
CA HIS A 150 9.21 8.47 -16.46
C HIS A 150 8.40 9.72 -16.83
N GLN A 151 7.19 9.53 -17.35
CA GLN A 151 6.27 10.63 -17.73
C GLN A 151 5.92 11.55 -16.55
N ARG A 152 6.05 11.04 -15.32
CA ARG A 152 5.79 11.76 -14.06
C ARG A 152 7.06 12.18 -13.34
N GLN A 153 8.20 12.16 -14.01
CA GLN A 153 9.51 12.58 -13.47
C GLN A 153 9.91 11.80 -12.20
N GLY A 154 9.42 10.56 -12.05
CA GLY A 154 9.69 9.71 -10.90
C GLY A 154 11.00 8.92 -10.97
N ILE A 155 11.75 9.03 -12.07
CA ILE A 155 13.05 8.37 -12.26
C ILE A 155 14.15 9.39 -11.95
N THR A 156 14.61 9.40 -10.71
CA THR A 156 15.72 10.25 -10.23
C THR A 156 17.00 9.44 -10.07
N ASP A 157 18.16 10.07 -9.84
CA ASP A 157 19.43 9.34 -9.58
C ASP A 157 19.46 8.61 -8.23
N GLN A 158 18.47 8.84 -7.37
CA GLN A 158 18.25 8.09 -6.13
C GLN A 158 17.54 6.77 -6.40
N LEU A 159 17.81 5.75 -5.57
CA LEU A 159 17.23 4.42 -5.73
C LEU A 159 15.81 4.32 -5.15
N HIS A 160 14.97 5.30 -5.48
CA HIS A 160 13.54 5.27 -5.17
C HIS A 160 12.78 4.38 -6.16
N GLU A 161 11.48 4.21 -5.90
CA GLU A 161 10.59 3.29 -6.61
C GLU A 161 10.66 3.40 -8.14
N GLY A 162 10.64 4.62 -8.70
CA GLY A 162 10.71 4.81 -10.15
C GLY A 162 12.03 4.33 -10.76
N ARG A 163 13.17 4.57 -10.09
CA ARG A 163 14.49 4.07 -10.55
C ARG A 163 14.55 2.54 -10.47
N GLN A 164 14.08 1.95 -9.38
CA GLN A 164 14.04 0.49 -9.22
C GLN A 164 13.18 -0.17 -10.30
N VAL A 165 11.98 0.35 -10.57
CA VAL A 165 11.09 -0.16 -11.61
C VAL A 165 11.70 -0.02 -13.00
N ALA A 166 12.38 1.08 -13.30
CA ALA A 166 13.05 1.27 -14.59
C ALA A 166 14.17 0.23 -14.81
N ILE A 167 14.99 -0.04 -13.78
CA ILE A 167 16.04 -1.06 -13.85
C ILE A 167 15.41 -2.44 -14.09
N LEU A 168 14.40 -2.82 -13.30
CA LEU A 168 13.72 -4.11 -13.42
C LEU A 168 13.02 -4.29 -14.78
N ALA A 169 12.38 -3.23 -15.30
CA ALA A 169 11.75 -3.27 -16.61
C ALA A 169 12.78 -3.53 -17.73
N ALA A 170 13.94 -2.85 -17.68
CA ALA A 170 15.02 -3.10 -18.64
C ALA A 170 15.58 -4.53 -18.53
N THR A 171 15.80 -5.03 -17.31
CA THR A 171 16.26 -6.41 -17.08
C THR A 171 15.27 -7.44 -17.60
N LEU A 172 13.97 -7.26 -17.35
CA LEU A 172 12.92 -8.21 -17.76
C LEU A 172 12.65 -8.20 -19.27
N ASN A 173 12.99 -7.12 -19.97
CA ASN A 173 12.88 -6.99 -21.42
C ASN A 173 14.16 -7.41 -22.17
N ASP A 174 15.12 -8.04 -21.49
CA ASP A 174 16.41 -8.46 -22.05
C ASP A 174 17.22 -7.29 -22.66
N ASP A 175 17.13 -6.10 -22.05
CA ASP A 175 17.99 -4.95 -22.32
C ASP A 175 19.01 -4.75 -21.18
N PRO A 176 20.06 -5.59 -21.12
CA PRO A 176 21.07 -5.50 -20.08
C PRO A 176 21.89 -4.20 -20.18
N GLY A 177 21.95 -3.57 -21.36
CA GLY A 177 22.65 -2.31 -21.57
C GLY A 177 21.98 -1.18 -20.81
N GLN A 178 20.68 -0.99 -21.04
CA GLN A 178 19.89 0.02 -20.33
C GLN A 178 19.84 -0.27 -18.82
N ALA A 179 19.65 -1.53 -18.42
CA ALA A 179 19.62 -1.89 -17.01
C ALA A 179 20.94 -1.55 -16.30
N THR A 180 22.08 -1.83 -16.95
CA THR A 180 23.42 -1.50 -16.43
C THR A 180 23.65 0.00 -16.36
N GLU A 181 23.27 0.74 -17.40
CA GLU A 181 23.41 2.21 -17.43
C GLU A 181 22.63 2.87 -16.29
N LEU A 182 21.35 2.51 -16.12
CA LEU A 182 20.51 3.04 -15.04
C LEU A 182 21.10 2.73 -13.66
N LEU A 183 21.67 1.54 -13.50
CA LEU A 183 22.26 1.09 -12.25
C LEU A 183 23.58 1.81 -11.93
N LEU A 184 24.44 2.05 -12.92
CA LEU A 184 25.67 2.82 -12.76
C LEU A 184 25.41 4.31 -12.49
N ALA A 185 24.32 4.84 -13.02
CA ALA A 185 23.88 6.20 -12.76
C ALA A 185 23.20 6.37 -11.38
N THR A 186 22.92 5.27 -10.67
CA THR A 186 22.26 5.30 -9.35
C THR A 186 23.25 5.68 -8.25
N ARG A 187 22.82 6.60 -7.37
CA ARG A 187 23.57 7.08 -6.21
C ARG A 187 22.84 6.69 -4.92
N PRO A 188 23.17 5.56 -4.28
CA PRO A 188 22.55 5.18 -3.02
C PRO A 188 23.09 6.04 -1.87
N HIS A 189 22.19 6.67 -1.11
CA HIS A 189 22.51 7.48 0.06
C HIS A 189 22.45 6.64 1.34
N GLU A 190 21.40 5.83 1.46
CA GLU A 190 21.10 5.05 2.66
C GLU A 190 21.61 3.60 2.57
N ASP A 191 21.77 2.95 3.72
CA ASP A 191 22.20 1.56 3.80
C ASP A 191 21.20 0.59 3.16
N TRP A 192 19.91 0.89 3.28
CA TRP A 192 18.85 0.10 2.65
C TRP A 192 18.93 0.19 1.12
N GLU A 193 19.23 1.37 0.56
CA GLU A 193 19.41 1.58 -0.89
C GLU A 193 20.59 0.79 -1.42
N ARG A 194 21.73 0.77 -0.69
CA ARG A 194 22.89 -0.06 -1.06
C ARG A 194 22.54 -1.54 -1.15
N SER A 195 21.66 -2.02 -0.27
CA SER A 195 21.22 -3.41 -0.28
C SER A 195 20.34 -3.74 -1.48
N ILE A 196 19.40 -2.84 -1.83
CA ILE A 196 18.60 -2.99 -3.06
C ILE A 196 19.51 -2.95 -4.29
N GLN A 197 20.48 -2.03 -4.34
CA GLN A 197 21.40 -1.92 -5.47
C GLN A 197 22.18 -3.23 -5.67
N ALA A 198 22.65 -3.86 -4.60
CA ALA A 198 23.36 -5.14 -4.68
C ALA A 198 22.46 -6.27 -5.24
N VAL A 199 21.18 -6.29 -4.87
CA VAL A 199 20.19 -7.24 -5.41
C VAL A 199 19.92 -6.96 -6.89
N LEU A 200 19.73 -5.70 -7.28
CA LEU A 200 19.51 -5.34 -8.69
C LEU A 200 20.74 -5.61 -9.56
N GLN A 201 21.95 -5.33 -9.06
CA GLN A 201 23.21 -5.70 -9.71
C GLN A 201 23.25 -7.20 -9.99
N ALA A 202 22.76 -7.99 -9.04
CA ALA A 202 22.73 -9.43 -9.17
C ALA A 202 21.78 -9.93 -10.25
N MET A 203 20.62 -9.30 -10.36
CA MET A 203 19.64 -9.59 -11.40
C MET A 203 20.18 -9.24 -12.79
N CYS A 204 20.83 -8.07 -12.92
CA CYS A 204 21.35 -7.60 -14.20
C CYS A 204 22.55 -8.40 -14.72
N ASN A 205 23.29 -9.12 -13.86
CA ASN A 205 24.47 -9.90 -14.27
C ASN A 205 24.41 -11.38 -13.81
N PRO A 206 23.71 -12.26 -14.57
CA PRO A 206 23.54 -13.67 -14.23
C PRO A 206 24.83 -14.50 -14.21
N LEU A 207 25.91 -14.05 -14.86
CA LEU A 207 27.16 -14.81 -15.02
C LEU A 207 28.01 -14.84 -13.73
N GLY A 208 27.64 -14.07 -12.70
CA GLY A 208 28.34 -13.98 -11.41
C GLY A 208 27.63 -14.61 -10.20
N ARG A 209 26.52 -15.36 -10.40
CA ARG A 209 25.58 -15.78 -9.33
C ARG A 209 26.20 -16.39 -8.06
N LYS A 210 27.31 -17.15 -8.15
CA LYS A 210 27.94 -17.79 -6.97
C LYS A 210 28.69 -16.81 -6.05
N ASP A 211 29.48 -15.90 -6.60
CA ASP A 211 30.20 -14.88 -5.81
C ASP A 211 29.25 -13.79 -5.31
N LEU A 212 28.24 -13.52 -6.11
CA LEU A 212 27.17 -12.58 -5.87
C LEU A 212 26.23 -13.05 -4.76
N ARG A 213 25.95 -14.36 -4.66
CA ARG A 213 25.17 -14.94 -3.56
C ARG A 213 25.81 -14.69 -2.19
N ARG A 214 27.11 -14.95 -2.04
CA ARG A 214 27.85 -14.69 -0.80
C ARG A 214 27.92 -13.20 -0.51
N THR A 215 28.00 -12.38 -1.56
CA THR A 215 28.01 -10.91 -1.45
C THR A 215 26.66 -10.38 -0.99
N ILE A 216 25.54 -10.81 -1.60
CA ILE A 216 24.18 -10.40 -1.22
C ILE A 216 23.87 -10.85 0.20
N LEU A 217 24.02 -12.14 0.52
CA LEU A 217 23.76 -12.65 1.86
C LEU A 217 24.67 -11.97 2.89
N GLY A 218 25.93 -11.70 2.53
CA GLY A 218 26.86 -10.97 3.39
C GLY A 218 26.45 -9.50 3.58
N VAL A 219 25.99 -8.80 2.53
CA VAL A 219 25.54 -7.40 2.63
C VAL A 219 24.28 -7.32 3.48
N ILE A 220 23.30 -8.21 3.27
CA ILE A 220 22.06 -8.20 4.05
C ILE A 220 22.32 -8.65 5.50
N ALA A 221 23.13 -9.68 5.74
CA ALA A 221 23.46 -10.12 7.09
C ALA A 221 24.35 -9.11 7.86
N ARG A 222 25.12 -8.28 7.16
CA ARG A 222 25.92 -7.19 7.76
C ARG A 222 25.12 -5.92 8.00
N GLN A 223 23.91 -5.82 7.47
CA GLN A 223 22.95 -4.80 7.89
C GLN A 223 22.46 -5.22 9.29
N GLN A 224 23.29 -4.95 10.31
CA GLN A 224 22.86 -4.99 11.70
C GLN A 224 21.58 -4.16 11.83
N PRO A 225 20.66 -4.53 12.74
CA PRO A 225 19.37 -3.89 12.82
C PRO A 225 19.59 -2.40 13.06
N THR A 226 19.36 -1.58 12.03
CA THR A 226 18.84 -0.25 12.27
C THR A 226 17.51 -0.53 12.95
N THR A 227 17.56 -0.46 14.28
CA THR A 227 16.47 -0.62 15.23
C THR A 227 15.49 0.51 14.99
N GLY A 228 14.78 0.43 13.88
CA GLY A 228 13.65 1.27 13.52
C GLY A 228 12.41 0.39 13.51
N GLN A 229 11.46 0.73 14.36
CA GLN A 229 10.10 0.19 14.26
C GLN A 229 9.59 0.39 12.82
N GLY A 230 9.05 -0.66 12.19
CA GLY A 230 8.41 -0.58 10.88
C GLY A 230 9.25 -1.00 9.66
N LEU A 231 10.45 -1.54 9.83
CA LEU A 231 11.29 -2.05 8.71
C LEU A 231 11.23 -3.57 8.51
N ALA A 232 10.50 -4.32 9.34
CA ALA A 232 10.46 -5.79 9.29
C ALA A 232 9.99 -6.32 7.93
N VAL A 233 8.85 -5.83 7.42
CA VAL A 233 8.32 -6.21 6.09
C VAL A 233 9.35 -5.96 4.98
N TYR A 234 10.02 -4.82 5.02
CA TYR A 234 11.04 -4.48 4.04
C TYR A 234 12.21 -5.48 4.07
N ARG A 235 12.76 -5.74 5.26
CA ARG A 235 13.85 -6.71 5.45
C ARG A 235 13.46 -8.10 4.99
N THR A 236 12.28 -8.56 5.38
CA THR A 236 11.73 -9.85 4.96
C THR A 236 11.66 -9.94 3.44
N ARG A 237 11.03 -8.97 2.75
CA ARG A 237 10.90 -9.01 1.29
C ARG A 237 12.24 -8.95 0.57
N LEU A 238 13.18 -8.14 1.05
CA LEU A 238 14.52 -8.06 0.51
C LEU A 238 15.26 -9.39 0.67
N GLY A 239 15.19 -10.01 1.85
CA GLY A 239 15.82 -11.30 2.14
C GLY A 239 15.20 -12.45 1.32
N LEU A 240 13.88 -12.47 1.19
CA LEU A 240 13.17 -13.43 0.33
C LEU A 240 13.57 -13.26 -1.15
N THR A 241 13.64 -12.01 -1.64
CA THR A 241 14.13 -11.72 -3.00
C THR A 241 15.56 -12.24 -3.20
N ALA A 242 16.45 -12.09 -2.21
CA ALA A 242 17.80 -12.62 -2.28
C ALA A 242 17.85 -14.16 -2.33
N ILE A 243 16.97 -14.82 -1.58
CA ILE A 243 16.79 -16.29 -1.64
C ILE A 243 16.31 -16.69 -3.03
N ASP A 244 15.32 -16.00 -3.58
CA ASP A 244 14.73 -16.29 -4.88
C ASP A 244 15.74 -16.14 -6.02
N LEU A 245 16.58 -15.10 -6.00
CA LEU A 245 17.61 -14.91 -7.02
C LEU A 245 18.73 -15.97 -6.98
N ALA A 246 18.87 -16.68 -5.85
CA ALA A 246 19.79 -17.81 -5.72
C ALA A 246 19.25 -19.12 -6.32
N LEU A 247 17.99 -19.17 -6.80
CA LEU A 247 17.34 -20.36 -7.38
C LEU A 247 17.93 -20.73 -8.74
N PRO A 248 18.87 -21.69 -8.76
CA PRO A 248 18.46 -23.02 -9.19
C PRO A 248 18.49 -24.11 -8.10
N ALA A 249 19.04 -23.83 -6.90
CA ALA A 249 19.12 -24.82 -5.83
C ALA A 249 18.89 -24.18 -4.44
N LEU A 250 17.73 -24.47 -3.85
CA LEU A 250 17.43 -24.19 -2.43
C LEU A 250 18.29 -25.10 -1.55
N ASP A 251 19.55 -24.74 -1.31
CA ASP A 251 20.45 -25.51 -0.47
C ASP A 251 20.32 -25.12 1.03
N ALA A 252 21.20 -25.70 1.86
CA ALA A 252 21.20 -25.50 3.31
C ALA A 252 21.41 -24.05 3.74
N ASP A 253 22.15 -23.23 2.97
CA ASP A 253 22.39 -21.84 3.33
C ASP A 253 21.13 -20.99 3.11
N SER A 254 20.35 -21.27 2.06
CA SER A 254 19.06 -20.60 1.83
C SER A 254 18.04 -20.95 2.92
N HIS A 255 18.01 -22.20 3.39
CA HIS A 255 17.15 -22.61 4.50
C HIS A 255 17.56 -21.94 5.82
N ARG A 256 18.85 -21.89 6.13
CA ARG A 256 19.36 -21.22 7.33
C ARG A 256 19.01 -19.73 7.32
N TYR A 257 19.16 -19.07 6.17
CA TYR A 257 18.84 -17.66 6.05
C TYR A 257 17.33 -17.39 6.13
N TYR A 258 16.51 -18.25 5.52
CA TYR A 258 15.06 -18.20 5.71
C TYR A 258 14.65 -18.36 7.18
N GLN A 259 15.26 -19.29 7.92
CA GLN A 259 15.04 -19.45 9.36
C GLN A 259 15.41 -18.19 10.14
N GLN A 260 16.54 -17.55 9.82
CA GLN A 260 16.92 -16.27 10.44
C GLN A 260 15.84 -15.20 10.21
N LEU A 261 15.30 -15.06 8.99
CA LEU A 261 14.22 -14.11 8.72
C LEU A 261 12.95 -14.43 9.53
N CYS A 262 12.67 -15.71 9.78
CA CYS A 262 11.54 -16.13 10.63
C CYS A 262 11.74 -15.69 12.09
N ASP A 263 12.93 -15.93 12.63
CA ASP A 263 13.27 -15.55 14.01
C ASP A 263 13.21 -14.02 14.19
N GLU A 264 13.73 -13.26 13.22
CA GLU A 264 13.66 -11.80 13.21
C GLU A 264 12.22 -11.28 13.15
N ALA A 265 11.39 -11.82 12.25
CA ALA A 265 9.99 -11.40 12.12
C ALA A 265 9.16 -11.70 13.39
N LEU A 266 9.43 -12.82 14.06
CA LEU A 266 8.82 -13.16 15.35
C LEU A 266 9.30 -12.24 16.48
N ALA A 267 10.60 -11.92 16.51
CA ALA A 267 11.16 -11.00 17.49
C ALA A 267 10.61 -9.57 17.33
N ASP A 268 10.43 -9.13 16.08
CA ASP A 268 9.83 -7.83 15.76
C ASP A 268 8.30 -7.79 15.97
N GLN A 269 7.66 -8.95 16.15
CA GLN A 269 6.21 -9.10 16.26
C GLN A 269 5.44 -8.50 15.07
N ASP A 270 6.02 -8.55 13.86
CA ASP A 270 5.42 -7.99 12.65
C ASP A 270 4.62 -9.06 11.89
N GLY A 271 3.30 -8.97 11.98
CA GLY A 271 2.41 -9.94 11.33
C GLY A 271 2.47 -9.91 9.80
N HIS A 272 2.73 -8.76 9.18
CA HIS A 272 2.83 -8.66 7.72
C HIS A 272 4.09 -9.32 7.19
N ALA A 273 5.22 -9.15 7.89
CA ALA A 273 6.46 -9.87 7.60
C ALA A 273 6.24 -11.39 7.68
N ILE A 274 5.53 -11.85 8.72
CA ILE A 274 5.19 -13.27 8.91
C ILE A 274 4.29 -13.79 7.78
N VAL A 275 3.32 -13.01 7.31
CA VAL A 275 2.48 -13.38 6.15
C VAL A 275 3.33 -13.55 4.89
N ASP A 276 4.28 -12.66 4.64
CA ASP A 276 5.16 -12.76 3.47
C ASP A 276 6.07 -14.00 3.55
N LEU A 277 6.60 -14.33 4.73
CA LEU A 277 7.35 -15.57 4.97
C LEU A 277 6.50 -16.82 4.68
N LEU A 278 5.28 -16.87 5.22
CA LEU A 278 4.37 -18.01 5.05
C LEU A 278 3.90 -18.22 3.60
N ARG A 279 4.07 -17.23 2.72
CA ARG A 279 3.79 -17.36 1.28
C ARG A 279 4.96 -17.89 0.47
N HIS A 280 6.17 -17.88 1.02
CA HIS A 280 7.36 -18.30 0.33
C HIS A 280 7.46 -19.84 0.22
N PRO A 281 8.05 -20.42 -0.84
CA PRO A 281 8.15 -21.87 -1.00
C PRO A 281 8.91 -22.62 0.12
N LEU A 282 9.74 -21.91 0.89
CA LEU A 282 10.44 -22.47 2.07
C LEU A 282 9.59 -22.46 3.35
N ALA A 283 8.35 -21.99 3.29
CA ALA A 283 7.49 -21.92 4.46
C ALA A 283 7.28 -23.29 5.10
N PRO A 284 7.24 -23.35 6.45
CA PRO A 284 6.93 -24.59 7.15
C PRO A 284 5.52 -25.03 6.80
N SER A 285 5.40 -26.31 6.41
CA SER A 285 4.12 -26.96 6.15
C SER A 285 3.35 -27.29 7.43
N ASP A 286 4.06 -27.38 8.56
CA ASP A 286 3.48 -27.66 9.87
C ASP A 286 2.65 -26.47 10.38
N THR A 287 1.36 -26.70 10.61
CA THR A 287 0.40 -25.70 11.09
C THR A 287 0.61 -25.29 12.54
N ASP A 288 1.38 -26.08 13.30
CA ASP A 288 1.75 -25.80 14.69
C ASP A 288 3.04 -24.98 14.79
N HIS A 289 3.67 -24.66 13.65
CA HIS A 289 4.84 -23.80 13.63
C HIS A 289 4.50 -22.39 14.18
N PRO A 290 5.40 -21.75 14.98
CA PRO A 290 5.15 -20.45 15.60
C PRO A 290 4.66 -19.33 14.67
N LEU A 291 5.10 -19.34 13.41
CA LEU A 291 4.63 -18.39 12.39
C LEU A 291 3.12 -18.50 12.12
N HIS A 292 2.60 -19.73 12.00
CA HIS A 292 1.16 -19.94 11.77
C HIS A 292 0.36 -19.58 13.02
N GLU A 293 0.87 -19.90 14.21
CA GLU A 293 0.27 -19.49 15.48
C GLU A 293 0.20 -17.96 15.59
N PHE A 294 1.30 -17.27 15.31
CA PHE A 294 1.37 -15.81 15.35
C PHE A 294 0.42 -15.18 14.34
N ARG A 295 0.38 -15.67 13.09
CA ARG A 295 -0.58 -15.20 12.08
C ARG A 295 -2.02 -15.32 12.57
N ARG A 296 -2.38 -16.44 13.20
CA ARG A 296 -3.72 -16.65 13.78
C ARG A 296 -4.01 -15.67 14.91
N ALA A 297 -3.04 -15.42 15.79
CA ALA A 297 -3.17 -14.48 16.90
C ALA A 297 -3.38 -13.03 16.43
N CYS A 298 -2.67 -12.58 15.39
CA CYS A 298 -2.88 -11.27 14.76
C CYS A 298 -4.20 -11.18 13.98
N GLY A 299 -4.77 -12.31 13.62
CA GLY A 299 -5.98 -12.41 12.81
C GLY A 299 -5.80 -12.04 11.35
N LEU A 300 -4.56 -12.03 10.85
CA LEU A 300 -4.25 -11.70 9.46
C LEU A 300 -4.74 -12.80 8.52
N GLY A 301 -5.54 -12.42 7.52
CA GLY A 301 -6.07 -13.31 6.50
C GLY A 301 -7.07 -14.36 7.01
N ARG A 302 -7.81 -14.06 8.09
CA ARG A 302 -8.90 -14.91 8.60
C ARG A 302 -10.10 -15.04 7.64
N GLY A 303 -10.19 -14.15 6.64
CA GLY A 303 -11.29 -14.06 5.68
C GLY A 303 -12.35 -13.05 6.10
N GLU A 304 -12.71 -13.02 7.39
CA GLU A 304 -13.73 -12.11 7.92
C GLU A 304 -13.31 -11.51 9.26
N LEU A 305 -13.74 -10.28 9.50
CA LEU A 305 -13.60 -9.65 10.82
C LEU A 305 -14.61 -10.29 11.79
N PRO A 306 -14.20 -10.75 12.99
CA PRO A 306 -15.13 -11.42 13.87
C PRO A 306 -16.26 -10.48 14.34
N VAL A 307 -17.46 -11.06 14.52
CA VAL A 307 -18.74 -10.32 14.66
C VAL A 307 -18.72 -9.27 15.77
N ASP A 308 -18.11 -9.59 16.92
CA ASP A 308 -18.02 -8.67 18.05
C ASP A 308 -17.16 -7.45 17.71
N GLN A 309 -15.98 -7.66 17.12
CA GLN A 309 -15.09 -6.59 16.66
C GLN A 309 -15.75 -5.78 15.55
N ARG A 310 -16.43 -6.44 14.60
CA ARG A 310 -17.20 -5.78 13.54
C ARG A 310 -18.26 -4.84 14.11
N THR A 311 -19.02 -5.32 15.10
CA THR A 311 -20.07 -4.56 15.77
C THR A 311 -19.49 -3.36 16.53
N GLN A 312 -18.39 -3.56 17.25
CA GLN A 312 -17.70 -2.48 17.97
C GLN A 312 -17.12 -1.42 17.03
N LEU A 313 -16.46 -1.83 15.94
CA LEU A 313 -15.95 -0.89 14.95
C LEU A 313 -17.07 -0.13 14.26
N ARG A 314 -18.16 -0.80 13.86
CA ARG A 314 -19.33 -0.13 13.27
C ARG A 314 -19.89 0.94 14.22
N ALA A 315 -20.07 0.62 15.50
CA ALA A 315 -20.53 1.60 16.49
C ALA A 315 -19.59 2.82 16.59
N ALA A 316 -18.27 2.58 16.59
CA ALA A 316 -17.28 3.66 16.58
C ALA A 316 -17.32 4.49 15.28
N LEU A 317 -17.51 3.85 14.12
CA LEU A 317 -17.63 4.55 12.84
C LEU A 317 -18.91 5.40 12.76
N HIS A 318 -20.01 4.97 13.37
CA HIS A 318 -21.19 5.84 13.50
C HIS A 318 -20.90 7.09 14.35
N GLN A 319 -20.10 7.00 15.41
CA GLN A 319 -19.67 8.17 16.19
C GLN A 319 -18.76 9.09 15.37
N ALA A 320 -17.79 8.52 14.65
CA ALA A 320 -16.92 9.27 13.75
C ALA A 320 -17.71 9.95 12.62
N ALA A 321 -18.71 9.25 12.05
CA ALA A 321 -19.58 9.79 11.02
C ALA A 321 -20.33 11.02 11.53
N ARG A 322 -20.85 10.99 12.77
CA ARG A 322 -21.49 12.15 13.41
C ARG A 322 -20.54 13.34 13.52
N ALA A 323 -19.28 13.15 13.90
CA ALA A 323 -18.29 14.24 13.94
C ALA A 323 -18.02 14.86 12.56
N ILE A 324 -18.08 14.07 11.47
CA ILE A 324 -17.95 14.59 10.10
C ILE A 324 -19.24 15.33 9.69
N ALA A 325 -20.38 14.86 10.18
CA ALA A 325 -21.72 15.25 9.84
C ALA A 325 -22.28 16.47 10.58
N ASP A 326 -21.95 16.65 11.86
CA ASP A 326 -22.46 17.73 12.72
C ASP A 326 -21.93 19.12 12.27
N ASP A 327 -21.08 19.11 11.24
CA ASP A 327 -20.69 20.24 10.40
C ASP A 327 -21.69 20.52 9.25
N VAL A 328 -22.88 19.88 9.25
CA VAL A 328 -23.93 19.96 8.23
C VAL A 328 -25.33 19.93 8.87
N PRO A 329 -26.31 20.76 8.44
CA PRO A 329 -27.67 20.75 9.00
C PRO A 329 -28.43 19.42 8.78
N SER A 330 -29.35 19.15 9.71
CA SER A 330 -29.94 17.87 10.12
C SER A 330 -30.64 16.99 9.07
N GLN A 331 -30.78 17.43 7.81
CA GLN A 331 -31.47 16.66 6.75
C GLN A 331 -30.56 15.66 6.02
N ALA A 332 -29.23 15.77 6.14
CA ALA A 332 -28.28 14.81 5.54
C ALA A 332 -28.16 13.48 6.32
N ALA A 333 -28.54 13.47 7.61
CA ALA A 333 -28.33 12.32 8.49
C ALA A 333 -29.17 11.09 8.15
N SER A 334 -30.33 11.27 7.53
CA SER A 334 -31.21 10.17 7.08
C SER A 334 -30.67 9.39 5.89
N HIS A 335 -29.71 9.94 5.13
CA HIS A 335 -29.11 9.26 3.99
C HIS A 335 -28.04 8.21 4.39
N TRP A 336 -27.51 8.27 5.62
CA TRP A 336 -26.43 7.37 6.06
C TRP A 336 -26.93 5.98 6.48
N ALA A 337 -28.22 5.84 6.80
CA ALA A 337 -28.84 4.53 7.08
C ALA A 337 -28.93 3.64 5.82
N ALA A 338 -28.88 4.22 4.61
CA ALA A 338 -28.88 3.48 3.36
C ALA A 338 -27.52 2.83 3.03
N PHE A 339 -26.47 3.14 3.80
CA PHE A 339 -25.13 2.57 3.67
C PHE A 339 -24.80 1.59 4.81
N ASP A 340 -25.79 1.02 5.50
CA ASP A 340 -25.60 -0.03 6.51
C ASP A 340 -26.21 -1.35 6.00
N PRO A 341 -25.43 -2.26 5.40
CA PRO A 341 -25.91 -3.62 5.18
C PRO A 341 -25.81 -4.36 6.52
N THR A 342 -26.94 -4.93 6.94
CA THR A 342 -27.12 -5.75 8.15
C THR A 342 -25.99 -6.74 8.43
#